data_AF-A0A3D3ULX0-F1
#
_entry.id   AF-A0A3D3ULX0-F1
#
_cell.length_a   1.000
_cell.length_b   1.000
_cell.length_c   1.000
_cell.angle_alpha   90.00
_cell.angle_beta   90.00
_cell.angle_gamma   90.00
#
_symmetry.space_group_name_H-M   'P 1'
#
loop_
_entity.id
_entity.type
_entity.pdbx_description
1 polymer ?
#
loop_
_entity_poly.entity_id
_entity_poly.type
_entity_poly.pdbx_seq_one_letter_code
_entity_poly.pdbx_strand_id
1 'polypeptide(L)'
;MSIIKFPLSNGGVTLVDDDIAEKFAKKSVYKNISDGYIRFNSRESKVSDLLHVRIMNPPKGMVIDHINGDKSNNSRVNLRICTQSQNLLNQRVQPRAMSGYRLVNKRSNSSDFRLRYKLNQKEHHLCQFQSRHIAGIFADQILVKLVGPFVMKNFREKITSSGLSEFIDKTNGRIFKVVFSRRSDGVQREMLCRTGVKAHQVGKTIPFDPSSMGLYSVYDVQKKSYRFIPLENVICIRFAKTNYRVVA
;
A
#
# COMPACT_ATOMS: atom_id res chain seq x y z
N MET A 1 -8.19 26.11 -6.88
CA MET A 1 -8.95 24.89 -7.18
C MET A 1 -9.14 24.13 -5.88
N SER A 2 -10.39 24.06 -5.43
CA SER A 2 -10.81 23.28 -4.28
C SER A 2 -11.31 21.90 -4.73
N ILE A 3 -11.09 20.86 -3.92
CA ILE A 3 -11.63 19.53 -4.19
C ILE A 3 -13.04 19.45 -3.59
N ILE A 4 -14.03 19.21 -4.45
CA ILE A 4 -15.45 19.13 -4.09
C ILE A 4 -15.91 17.66 -4.08
N LYS A 5 -16.76 17.32 -3.11
CA LYS A 5 -17.56 16.08 -3.12
C LYS A 5 -18.75 16.26 -4.06
N PHE A 6 -18.67 15.73 -5.26
CA PHE A 6 -19.73 15.77 -6.25
C PHE A 6 -20.67 14.56 -6.10
N PRO A 7 -21.99 14.76 -5.89
CA PRO A 7 -22.94 13.67 -5.73
C PRO A 7 -23.19 12.94 -7.06
N LEU A 8 -23.36 11.62 -6.98
CA LEU A 8 -23.63 10.78 -8.15
C LEU A 8 -25.13 10.48 -8.27
N SER A 9 -25.64 10.37 -9.50
CA SER A 9 -27.06 10.14 -9.78
C SER A 9 -27.56 8.77 -9.33
N ASN A 10 -26.67 7.79 -9.18
CA ASN A 10 -26.97 6.47 -8.62
C ASN A 10 -26.50 6.30 -7.16
N GLY A 11 -26.28 7.41 -6.46
CA GLY A 11 -25.84 7.43 -5.07
C GLY A 11 -24.32 7.37 -4.89
N GLY A 12 -23.87 7.80 -3.71
CA GLY A 12 -22.45 7.97 -3.41
C GLY A 12 -21.88 9.29 -3.94
N VAL A 13 -20.56 9.41 -3.91
CA VAL A 13 -19.85 10.66 -4.24
C VAL A 13 -18.59 10.38 -5.04
N THR A 14 -18.19 11.36 -5.85
CA THR A 14 -16.85 11.44 -6.44
C THR A 14 -16.16 12.73 -6.01
N LEU A 15 -14.83 12.71 -5.89
CA LEU A 15 -14.03 13.91 -5.67
C LEU A 15 -13.59 14.49 -7.02
N VAL A 16 -13.81 15.77 -7.24
CA VAL A 16 -13.40 16.51 -8.45
C VAL A 16 -12.99 17.93 -8.08
N ASP A 17 -12.27 18.60 -8.97
CA ASP A 17 -12.01 20.04 -8.83
C ASP A 17 -13.32 20.85 -9.02
N ASP A 18 -13.36 22.04 -8.45
CA ASP A 18 -14.51 22.97 -8.49
C ASP A 18 -15.03 23.24 -9.91
N ASP A 19 -14.14 23.59 -10.84
CA ASP A 19 -14.49 23.83 -12.25
C ASP A 19 -15.10 22.60 -12.95
N ILE A 20 -14.67 21.40 -12.55
CA ILE A 20 -15.25 20.15 -13.04
C ILE A 20 -16.63 19.92 -12.43
N ALA A 21 -16.82 20.20 -11.14
CA ALA A 21 -18.14 20.09 -10.51
C ALA A 21 -19.17 20.99 -11.22
N GLU A 22 -18.82 22.24 -11.49
CA GLU A 22 -19.68 23.20 -12.20
C GLU A 22 -20.02 22.71 -13.61
N LYS A 23 -19.01 22.27 -14.37
CA LYS A 23 -19.17 21.80 -15.76
C LYS A 23 -20.07 20.57 -15.87
N PHE A 24 -20.10 19.71 -14.85
CA PHE A 24 -20.87 18.47 -14.86
C PHE A 24 -22.15 18.52 -14.02
N ALA A 25 -22.47 19.65 -13.37
CA ALA A 25 -23.63 19.80 -12.50
C ALA A 25 -24.98 19.43 -13.16
N LYS A 26 -25.12 19.68 -14.47
CA LYS A 26 -26.34 19.38 -15.24
C LYS A 26 -26.31 18.02 -15.95
N LYS A 27 -25.28 17.20 -15.73
CA LYS A 27 -25.13 15.89 -16.36
C LYS A 27 -25.45 14.77 -15.37
N SER A 28 -26.04 13.69 -15.87
CA SER A 28 -26.15 12.46 -15.08
C SER A 28 -24.77 11.78 -15.01
N VAL A 29 -24.10 11.96 -13.87
CA VAL A 29 -22.81 11.35 -13.55
C VAL A 29 -23.04 10.23 -12.54
N TYR A 30 -22.51 9.04 -12.81
CA TYR A 30 -22.78 7.85 -12.01
C TYR A 30 -21.56 6.95 -11.91
N LYS A 31 -21.53 6.10 -10.88
CA LYS A 31 -20.51 5.06 -10.74
C LYS A 31 -20.99 3.78 -11.40
N ASN A 32 -20.27 3.31 -12.41
CA ASN A 32 -20.58 2.03 -13.04
C ASN A 32 -20.30 0.89 -12.06
N ILE A 33 -21.26 -0.03 -11.89
CA ILE A 33 -21.17 -1.12 -10.90
C ILE A 33 -20.16 -2.20 -11.33
N SER A 34 -20.02 -2.44 -12.63
CA SER A 34 -19.17 -3.51 -13.17
C SER A 34 -17.68 -3.20 -13.02
N ASP A 35 -17.25 -2.00 -13.41
CA ASP A 35 -15.84 -1.61 -13.39
C ASP A 35 -15.49 -0.61 -12.28
N GLY A 36 -16.48 0.00 -11.63
CA GLY A 36 -16.29 0.99 -10.57
C GLY A 36 -15.86 2.39 -11.05
N TYR A 37 -15.74 2.63 -12.36
CA TYR A 37 -15.38 3.95 -12.88
C TYR A 37 -16.57 4.92 -12.87
N ILE A 38 -16.25 6.20 -12.70
CA ILE A 38 -17.23 7.27 -12.83
C ILE A 38 -17.44 7.59 -14.31
N ARG A 39 -18.70 7.58 -14.73
CA ARG A 39 -19.15 7.81 -16.10
C ARG A 39 -20.21 8.89 -16.15
N PHE A 40 -20.43 9.44 -17.33
CA PHE A 40 -21.54 10.35 -17.59
C PHE A 40 -22.14 10.07 -18.98
N ASN A 41 -23.42 10.37 -19.13
CA ASN A 41 -24.07 10.26 -20.44
C ASN A 41 -23.72 11.49 -21.28
N SER A 42 -23.19 11.27 -22.48
CA SER A 42 -23.02 12.30 -23.50
C SER A 42 -24.24 12.33 -24.42
N ARG A 43 -24.58 13.48 -24.98
CA ARG A 43 -25.59 13.59 -26.04
C ARG A 43 -25.02 13.14 -27.40
N GLU A 44 -23.70 13.16 -27.55
CA GLU A 44 -22.98 12.90 -28.80
C GLU A 44 -22.70 11.41 -29.04
N SER A 45 -22.84 10.56 -28.02
CA SER A 45 -22.55 9.13 -28.08
C SER A 45 -23.65 8.33 -27.39
N LYS A 46 -24.02 7.19 -27.99
CA LYS A 46 -24.91 6.20 -27.35
C LYS A 46 -24.22 5.46 -26.19
N VAL A 47 -22.90 5.61 -26.05
CA VAL A 47 -22.10 4.98 -24.99
C VAL A 47 -21.70 6.03 -23.97
N SER A 48 -21.76 5.67 -22.68
CA SER A 48 -21.33 6.52 -21.59
C SER A 48 -19.81 6.73 -21.55
N ASP A 49 -19.40 7.98 -21.39
CA ASP A 49 -18.00 8.40 -21.36
C ASP A 49 -17.41 8.33 -19.95
N LEU A 50 -16.09 8.12 -19.87
CA LEU A 50 -15.35 8.09 -18.61
C LEU A 50 -15.01 9.52 -18.14
N LEU A 51 -15.38 9.85 -16.90
CA LEU A 51 -15.17 11.19 -16.35
C LEU A 51 -13.68 11.57 -16.32
N HIS A 52 -12.82 10.69 -15.82
CA HIS A 52 -11.37 10.95 -15.74
C HIS A 52 -10.73 11.20 -17.11
N VAL A 53 -11.20 10.53 -18.17
CA VAL A 53 -10.69 10.75 -19.54
C VAL A 53 -11.11 12.13 -20.02
N ARG A 54 -12.36 12.53 -19.76
CA ARG A 54 -12.86 13.84 -20.16
C ARG A 54 -12.16 14.99 -19.42
N ILE A 55 -11.75 14.77 -18.17
CA ILE A 55 -10.99 15.74 -17.36
C ILE A 55 -9.57 15.94 -17.91
N MET A 56 -8.87 14.84 -18.21
CA MET A 56 -7.45 14.88 -18.54
C MET A 56 -7.15 15.00 -20.03
N ASN A 57 -8.08 14.62 -20.90
CA ASN A 57 -7.96 14.65 -22.36
C ASN A 57 -6.61 14.06 -22.87
N PRO A 58 -6.32 12.78 -22.61
CA PRO A 58 -5.02 12.20 -22.93
C PRO A 58 -4.77 12.13 -24.45
N PRO A 59 -3.49 12.22 -24.89
CA PRO A 59 -3.11 11.93 -26.27
C PRO A 59 -3.52 10.51 -26.70
N LYS A 60 -3.70 10.31 -28.02
CA LYS A 60 -4.03 8.99 -28.58
C LYS A 60 -2.99 7.94 -28.15
N GLY A 61 -3.46 6.81 -27.64
CA GLY A 61 -2.62 5.69 -27.18
C GLY A 61 -2.18 5.78 -25.71
N MET A 62 -2.44 6.90 -25.03
CA MET A 62 -2.21 7.03 -23.58
C MET A 62 -3.49 6.68 -22.79
N VAL A 63 -3.31 6.34 -21.52
CA VAL A 63 -4.42 6.09 -20.58
C VAL A 63 -4.27 6.98 -19.35
N ILE A 64 -5.35 7.12 -18.58
CA ILE A 64 -5.33 7.84 -17.31
C ILE A 64 -5.31 6.83 -16.17
N ASP A 65 -4.39 7.04 -15.23
CA ASP A 65 -4.29 6.27 -14.00
C ASP A 65 -4.69 7.12 -12.80
N HIS A 66 -5.37 6.48 -11.84
CA HIS A 66 -5.69 7.04 -10.54
C HIS A 66 -4.52 6.78 -9.60
N ILE A 67 -3.77 7.82 -9.25
CA ILE A 67 -2.58 7.77 -8.40
C ILE A 67 -2.84 6.95 -7.12
N ASN A 68 -3.93 7.26 -6.41
CA ASN A 68 -4.32 6.56 -5.19
C ASN A 68 -5.12 5.24 -5.43
N GLY A 69 -5.36 4.87 -6.69
CA GLY A 69 -6.12 3.70 -7.10
C GLY A 69 -7.60 3.72 -6.71
N ASP A 70 -8.15 4.85 -6.27
CA ASP A 70 -9.57 5.07 -6.01
C ASP A 70 -10.23 5.74 -7.22
N LYS A 71 -11.03 4.96 -7.94
CA LYS A 71 -11.78 5.40 -9.12
C LYS A 71 -12.83 6.47 -8.82
N SER A 72 -13.16 6.68 -7.55
CA SER A 72 -14.09 7.70 -7.07
C SER A 72 -13.39 9.05 -6.81
N ASN A 73 -12.06 9.11 -6.85
CA ASN A 73 -11.32 10.37 -6.75
C ASN A 73 -10.82 10.79 -8.14
N ASN A 74 -11.57 11.65 -8.81
CA ASN A 74 -11.29 12.17 -10.14
C ASN A 74 -10.74 13.61 -10.11
N SER A 75 -10.21 14.07 -8.97
CA SER A 75 -9.47 15.34 -8.91
C SER A 75 -8.19 15.26 -9.74
N ARG A 76 -7.82 16.36 -10.41
CA ARG A 76 -6.62 16.39 -11.29
C ARG A 76 -5.35 16.00 -10.55
N VAL A 77 -5.21 16.39 -9.28
CA VAL A 77 -4.06 16.01 -8.44
C VAL A 77 -3.94 14.50 -8.18
N ASN A 78 -5.04 13.75 -8.38
CA ASN A 78 -5.06 12.29 -8.25
C ASN A 78 -5.03 11.56 -9.60
N LEU A 79 -5.02 12.28 -10.73
CA LEU A 79 -5.00 11.69 -12.07
C LEU A 79 -3.65 11.91 -12.74
N ARG A 80 -3.20 10.93 -13.53
CA ARG A 80 -2.00 11.08 -14.38
C ARG A 80 -2.19 10.43 -15.73
N ILE A 81 -1.61 11.04 -16.75
CA ILE A 81 -1.47 10.45 -18.08
C ILE A 81 -0.28 9.48 -18.03
N CYS A 82 -0.48 8.24 -18.48
CA CYS A 82 0.57 7.22 -18.52
C CYS A 82 0.34 6.23 -19.66
N THR A 83 1.35 5.41 -19.95
CA THR A 83 1.18 4.30 -20.89
C THR A 83 0.38 3.16 -20.25
N GLN A 84 -0.22 2.28 -21.07
CA GLN A 84 -0.90 1.09 -20.54
C GLN A 84 0.05 0.23 -19.69
N SER A 85 1.30 0.04 -20.14
CA SER A 85 2.30 -0.75 -19.41
C SER A 85 2.63 -0.14 -18.04
N GLN A 86 2.74 1.19 -17.94
CA GLN A 86 2.92 1.90 -16.67
C GLN A 86 1.70 1.75 -15.73
N ASN A 87 0.48 1.86 -16.27
CA ASN A 87 -0.75 1.65 -15.51
C ASN A 87 -0.82 0.23 -14.93
N LEU A 88 -0.43 -0.78 -15.72
CA LEU A 88 -0.36 -2.18 -15.27
C LEU A 88 0.60 -2.36 -14.08
N LEU A 89 1.72 -1.63 -14.03
CA LEU A 89 2.65 -1.68 -12.89
C LEU A 89 2.05 -1.13 -11.60
N ASN A 90 1.10 -0.20 -11.69
CA ASN A 90 0.42 0.38 -10.53
C ASN A 90 -0.74 -0.48 -10.00
N GLN A 91 -1.09 -1.57 -10.69
CA GLN A 91 -2.21 -2.43 -10.32
C GLN A 91 -2.11 -2.95 -8.89
N ARG A 92 -3.28 -3.17 -8.27
CA ARG A 92 -3.36 -3.74 -6.93
C ARG A 92 -2.88 -5.18 -6.95
N VAL A 93 -2.11 -5.54 -5.93
CA VAL A 93 -1.71 -6.93 -5.69
C VAL A 93 -2.97 -7.73 -5.37
N GLN A 94 -3.12 -8.90 -5.99
CA GLN A 94 -4.23 -9.80 -5.70
C GLN A 94 -4.16 -10.29 -4.25
N PRO A 95 -5.29 -10.43 -3.53
CA PRO A 95 -5.30 -10.87 -2.13
C PRO A 95 -4.59 -12.20 -1.86
N ARG A 96 -4.58 -13.11 -2.84
CA ARG A 96 -3.98 -14.45 -2.74
C ARG A 96 -2.51 -14.50 -3.18
N ALA A 97 -1.92 -13.38 -3.62
CA ALA A 97 -0.54 -13.37 -4.07
C ALA A 97 0.42 -13.61 -2.91
N MET A 98 1.26 -14.65 -3.02
CA MET A 98 2.13 -15.12 -1.94
C MET A 98 3.14 -14.07 -1.44
N SER A 99 3.60 -13.15 -2.29
CA SER A 99 4.51 -12.08 -1.86
C SER A 99 3.78 -11.00 -1.05
N GLY A 100 2.52 -10.72 -1.39
CA GLY A 100 1.77 -9.56 -0.92
C GLY A 100 2.29 -8.20 -1.42
N TYR A 101 3.23 -8.18 -2.38
CA TYR A 101 3.93 -6.97 -2.82
C TYR A 101 3.99 -6.86 -4.35
N ARG A 102 3.82 -5.62 -4.87
CA ARG A 102 3.94 -5.29 -6.29
C ARG A 102 5.33 -5.57 -6.81
N LEU A 103 5.41 -6.04 -8.05
CA LEU A 103 6.64 -6.48 -8.75
C LEU A 103 7.38 -7.64 -8.09
N VAL A 104 6.91 -8.14 -6.95
CA VAL A 104 7.52 -9.26 -6.22
C VAL A 104 6.72 -10.53 -6.52
N ASN A 105 7.38 -11.54 -7.09
CA ASN A 105 6.78 -12.86 -7.27
C ASN A 105 7.53 -13.90 -6.45
N LYS A 106 6.77 -14.83 -5.86
CA LYS A 106 7.33 -16.04 -5.28
C LYS A 106 7.88 -16.94 -6.39
N ARG A 107 9.09 -17.48 -6.24
CA ARG A 107 9.60 -18.51 -7.16
C ARG A 107 8.94 -19.86 -6.81
N SER A 108 8.59 -20.64 -7.84
CA SER A 108 8.21 -22.04 -7.64
C SER A 108 9.38 -22.81 -7.04
N ASN A 109 9.08 -23.73 -6.11
CA ASN A 109 10.05 -24.66 -5.52
C ASN A 109 11.29 -24.02 -4.86
N SER A 110 11.20 -22.76 -4.43
CA SER A 110 12.26 -22.05 -3.72
C SER A 110 11.67 -21.20 -2.60
N SER A 111 12.45 -20.89 -1.56
CA SER A 111 12.12 -19.93 -0.49
C SER A 111 12.31 -18.46 -0.90
N ASP A 112 12.82 -18.21 -2.12
CA ASP A 112 13.10 -16.88 -2.63
C ASP A 112 11.91 -16.19 -3.30
N PHE A 113 12.07 -14.88 -3.43
CA PHE A 113 11.21 -13.94 -4.10
C PHE A 113 12.02 -13.22 -5.18
N ARG A 114 11.47 -13.08 -6.39
CA ARG A 114 12.13 -12.36 -7.49
C ARG A 114 11.42 -11.06 -7.79
N LEU A 115 12.19 -10.05 -8.18
CA LEU A 115 11.68 -8.87 -8.83
C LEU A 115 11.72 -9.03 -10.34
N ARG A 116 10.53 -8.92 -10.94
CA ARG A 116 10.39 -8.86 -12.39
C ARG A 116 9.22 -7.97 -12.75
N TYR A 117 9.26 -7.39 -13.94
CA TYR A 117 8.16 -6.61 -14.48
C TYR A 117 8.15 -6.64 -16.00
N LYS A 118 7.00 -6.36 -16.59
CA LYS A 118 6.85 -6.19 -18.04
C LYS A 118 6.61 -4.71 -18.33
N LEU A 119 7.44 -4.11 -19.18
CA LEU A 119 7.31 -2.72 -19.62
C LEU A 119 7.46 -2.69 -21.13
N ASN A 120 6.54 -2.02 -21.83
CA ASN A 120 6.56 -1.90 -23.29
C ASN A 120 6.75 -3.25 -23.99
N GLN A 121 5.97 -4.24 -23.55
CA GLN A 121 5.99 -5.63 -24.02
C GLN A 121 7.27 -6.44 -23.73
N LYS A 122 8.31 -5.83 -23.16
CA LYS A 122 9.56 -6.49 -22.77
C LYS A 122 9.52 -6.91 -21.30
N GLU A 123 9.97 -8.13 -20.99
CA GLU A 123 10.15 -8.60 -19.60
C GLU A 123 11.54 -8.20 -19.10
N HIS A 124 11.58 -7.73 -17.84
CA HIS A 124 12.80 -7.31 -17.15
C HIS A 124 12.93 -8.11 -15.86
N HIS A 125 14.06 -8.80 -15.70
CA HIS A 125 14.44 -9.48 -14.47
C HIS A 125 15.49 -8.64 -13.75
N LEU A 126 15.23 -8.26 -12.50
CA LEU A 126 16.15 -7.39 -11.76
C LEU A 126 17.03 -8.20 -10.80
N CYS A 127 16.41 -8.85 -9.83
CA CYS A 127 17.13 -9.48 -8.72
C CYS A 127 16.23 -10.45 -7.94
N GLN A 128 16.84 -11.14 -6.98
CA GLN A 128 16.18 -12.11 -6.10
C GLN A 128 16.49 -11.79 -4.64
N PHE A 129 15.55 -12.12 -3.76
CA PHE A 129 15.63 -11.88 -2.32
C PHE A 129 15.05 -13.07 -1.58
N GLN A 130 15.69 -13.48 -0.48
CA GLN A 130 15.10 -14.43 0.47
C GLN A 130 13.89 -13.82 1.22
N SER A 131 13.86 -12.49 1.34
CA SER A 131 12.81 -11.75 2.02
C SER A 131 11.86 -11.07 1.04
N ARG A 132 10.57 -11.40 1.12
CA ARG A 132 9.50 -10.65 0.43
C ARG A 132 9.41 -9.20 0.89
N HIS A 133 9.76 -8.91 2.14
CA HIS A 133 9.66 -7.56 2.71
C HIS A 133 10.74 -6.64 2.15
N ILE A 134 11.98 -7.10 2.11
CA ILE A 134 13.08 -6.38 1.46
C ILE A 134 12.79 -6.23 -0.03
N ALA A 135 12.33 -7.30 -0.68
CA ALA A 135 11.91 -7.25 -2.08
C ALA A 135 10.84 -6.17 -2.32
N GLY A 136 9.84 -6.07 -1.45
CA GLY A 136 8.79 -5.04 -1.54
C GLY A 136 9.32 -3.61 -1.36
N ILE A 137 10.27 -3.42 -0.44
CA ILE A 137 10.93 -2.11 -0.23
C ILE A 137 11.73 -1.71 -1.46
N PHE A 138 12.49 -2.65 -2.04
CA PHE A 138 13.25 -2.40 -3.27
C PHE A 138 12.32 -2.17 -4.46
N ALA A 139 11.22 -2.93 -4.56
CA ALA A 139 10.21 -2.76 -5.58
C ALA A 139 9.58 -1.35 -5.56
N ASP A 140 9.40 -0.75 -4.38
CA ASP A 140 8.93 0.64 -4.28
C ASP A 140 9.90 1.63 -4.94
N GLN A 141 11.21 1.43 -4.75
CA GLN A 141 12.22 2.28 -5.39
C GLN A 141 12.19 2.14 -6.90
N ILE A 142 12.03 0.91 -7.40
CA ILE A 142 11.91 0.62 -8.83
C ILE A 142 10.63 1.21 -9.41
N LEU A 143 9.49 1.05 -8.75
CA LEU A 143 8.21 1.63 -9.19
C LEU A 143 8.30 3.15 -9.30
N VAL A 144 8.93 3.83 -8.34
CA VAL A 144 9.12 5.29 -8.39
C VAL A 144 9.95 5.69 -9.60
N LYS A 145 11.02 4.95 -9.92
CA LYS A 145 11.86 5.20 -11.09
C LYS A 145 11.12 4.97 -12.42
N LEU A 146 10.30 3.91 -12.50
CA LEU A 146 9.63 3.51 -13.75
C LEU A 146 8.35 4.29 -14.05
N VAL A 147 7.61 4.65 -13.00
CA VAL A 147 6.25 5.20 -13.11
C VAL A 147 6.14 6.61 -12.54
N GLY A 148 7.14 7.07 -11.79
CA GLY A 148 7.19 8.40 -11.20
C GLY A 148 6.85 8.43 -9.71
N PRO A 149 7.00 9.62 -9.08
CA PRO A 149 6.95 9.78 -7.62
C PRO A 149 5.58 9.48 -6.98
N PHE A 150 4.51 9.56 -7.77
CA PHE A 150 3.13 9.35 -7.32
C PHE A 150 2.66 7.90 -7.46
N VAL A 151 3.54 6.95 -7.76
CA VAL A 151 3.14 5.54 -7.84
C VAL A 151 2.68 4.99 -6.48
N MET A 152 1.72 4.07 -6.49
CA MET A 152 1.28 3.43 -5.26
C MET A 152 2.34 2.46 -4.74
N LYS A 153 3.00 2.86 -3.65
CA LYS A 153 3.99 2.06 -2.94
C LYS A 153 3.37 0.90 -2.16
N ASN A 154 4.15 -0.16 -2.00
CA ASN A 154 3.93 -1.27 -1.09
C ASN A 154 3.97 -0.81 0.37
N PHE A 155 4.89 0.11 0.69
CA PHE A 155 5.04 0.80 1.97
C PHE A 155 4.65 2.26 1.80
N ARG A 156 3.39 2.56 2.13
CA ARG A 156 2.79 3.88 1.90
C ARG A 156 3.36 4.92 2.86
N GLU A 157 3.53 4.48 4.10
CA GLU A 157 4.00 5.30 5.20
C GLU A 157 5.40 4.90 5.65
N LYS A 158 6.05 5.82 6.35
CA LYS A 158 7.35 5.62 6.98
C LYS A 158 7.25 5.92 8.46
N ILE A 159 8.06 5.23 9.25
CA ILE A 159 8.27 5.47 10.67
C ILE A 159 9.77 5.46 10.92
N THR A 160 10.25 6.38 11.74
CA THR A 160 11.64 6.37 12.18
C THR A 160 11.84 5.27 13.22
N SER A 161 13.06 4.74 13.27
CA SER A 161 13.47 3.77 14.27
C SER A 161 13.19 4.27 15.71
N SER A 162 13.46 5.56 15.97
CA SER A 162 13.18 6.24 17.24
C SER A 162 11.70 6.33 17.61
N GLY A 163 10.80 6.43 16.62
CA GLY A 163 9.35 6.55 16.83
C GLY A 163 8.61 5.22 17.00
N LEU A 164 9.32 4.08 16.94
CA LEU A 164 8.69 2.76 16.94
C LEU A 164 7.96 2.43 18.23
N SER A 165 8.56 2.73 19.39
CA SER A 165 7.94 2.44 20.69
C SER A 165 6.60 3.17 20.81
N GLU A 166 6.61 4.49 20.58
CA GLU A 166 5.41 5.32 20.62
C GLU A 166 4.36 4.85 19.61
N PHE A 167 4.78 4.44 18.41
CA PHE A 167 3.86 3.86 17.43
C PHE A 167 3.20 2.58 17.94
N ILE A 168 3.97 1.66 18.54
CA ILE A 168 3.45 0.42 19.09
C ILE A 168 2.47 0.71 20.23
N ASP A 169 2.78 1.66 21.11
CA ASP A 169 1.88 2.10 22.18
C ASP A 169 0.54 2.62 21.62
N LYS A 170 0.60 3.43 20.55
CA LYS A 170 -0.59 3.95 19.84
C LYS A 170 -1.42 2.88 19.14
N THR A 171 -0.94 1.64 19.01
CA THR A 171 -1.80 0.53 18.54
C THR A 171 -2.89 0.19 19.55
N ASN A 172 -2.73 0.59 20.82
CA ASN A 172 -3.69 0.40 21.90
C ASN A 172 -4.18 -1.07 22.01
N GLY A 173 -3.24 -2.00 22.03
CA GLY A 173 -3.52 -3.44 22.14
C GLY A 173 -4.12 -4.11 20.90
N ARG A 174 -4.35 -3.36 19.81
CA ARG A 174 -4.80 -3.93 18.54
C ARG A 174 -3.66 -4.71 17.88
N ILE A 175 -4.04 -5.75 17.14
CA ILE A 175 -3.08 -6.62 16.47
C ILE A 175 -2.33 -5.87 15.37
N PHE A 176 -1.01 -6.00 15.36
CA PHE A 176 -0.13 -5.55 14.30
C PHE A 176 0.83 -6.67 13.90
N LYS A 177 1.39 -6.57 12.69
CA LYS A 177 2.44 -7.47 12.23
C LYS A 177 3.75 -6.71 12.17
N VAL A 178 4.82 -7.28 12.70
CA VAL A 178 6.17 -6.71 12.67
C VAL A 178 7.13 -7.66 11.96
N VAL A 179 8.10 -7.08 11.26
CA VAL A 179 9.19 -7.83 10.62
C VAL A 179 10.50 -7.20 11.04
N PHE A 180 11.41 -8.00 11.58
CA PHE A 180 12.71 -7.55 12.04
C PHE A 180 13.78 -8.62 11.82
N SER A 181 15.05 -8.22 11.80
CA SER A 181 16.18 -9.14 11.81
C SER A 181 16.56 -9.51 13.24
N ARG A 182 16.74 -10.80 13.53
CA ARG A 182 17.19 -11.24 14.87
C ARG A 182 18.61 -10.79 15.13
N ARG A 183 18.91 -10.38 16.36
CA ARG A 183 20.28 -10.03 16.79
C ARG A 183 21.25 -11.22 16.72
N SER A 184 20.76 -12.44 16.94
CA SER A 184 21.61 -13.63 17.06
C SER A 184 22.23 -14.09 15.75
N ASP A 185 21.47 -14.03 14.64
CA ASP A 185 21.88 -14.62 13.36
C ASP A 185 21.43 -13.81 12.13
N GLY A 186 20.87 -12.62 12.35
CA GLY A 186 20.38 -11.76 11.27
C GLY A 186 19.15 -12.29 10.51
N VAL A 187 18.66 -13.51 10.82
CA VAL A 187 17.52 -14.10 10.13
C VAL A 187 16.27 -13.29 10.42
N GLN A 188 15.49 -13.02 9.37
CA GLN A 188 14.26 -12.27 9.51
C GLN A 188 13.19 -13.08 10.21
N ARG A 189 12.48 -12.39 11.11
CA ARG A 189 11.32 -12.92 11.80
C ARG A 189 10.11 -12.03 11.51
N GLU A 190 9.03 -12.67 11.09
CA GLU A 190 7.70 -12.05 10.98
C GLU A 190 6.87 -12.50 12.19
N MET A 191 6.28 -11.56 12.91
CA MET A 191 5.46 -11.84 14.10
C MET A 191 4.12 -11.10 14.04
N LEU A 192 3.08 -11.75 14.54
CA LEU A 192 1.77 -11.15 14.77
C LEU A 192 1.65 -10.82 16.25
N CYS A 193 1.65 -9.54 16.57
CA CYS A 193 1.85 -9.02 17.92
C CYS A 193 0.65 -8.21 18.40
N ARG A 194 0.53 -8.10 19.72
CA ARG A 194 -0.29 -7.10 20.40
C ARG A 194 0.29 -6.75 21.77
N THR A 195 -0.10 -5.60 22.31
CA THR A 195 0.25 -5.17 23.67
C THR A 195 -0.92 -5.39 24.65
N GLY A 196 -0.66 -5.19 25.95
CA GLY A 196 -1.70 -5.15 26.99
C GLY A 196 -2.40 -6.49 27.30
N VAL A 197 -1.80 -7.62 26.90
CA VAL A 197 -2.31 -8.93 27.33
C VAL A 197 -1.98 -9.11 28.82
N LYS A 198 -2.89 -9.71 29.60
CA LYS A 198 -2.64 -10.06 31.02
C LYS A 198 -2.60 -11.58 31.25
N ALA A 199 -3.28 -12.34 30.39
CA ALA A 199 -3.20 -13.80 30.37
C ALA A 199 -1.75 -14.26 30.12
N HIS A 200 -1.38 -15.40 30.72
CA HIS A 200 -0.05 -16.03 30.58
C HIS A 200 1.13 -15.26 31.18
N GLN A 201 0.90 -14.18 31.95
CA GLN A 201 1.93 -13.64 32.84
C GLN A 201 2.07 -14.58 34.04
N VAL A 202 2.97 -15.56 33.94
CA VAL A 202 3.49 -16.24 35.13
C VAL A 202 4.32 -15.18 35.86
N GLY A 203 4.13 -14.98 37.16
CA GLY A 203 4.77 -13.94 37.99
C GLY A 203 6.30 -14.01 38.12
N LYS A 204 7.00 -14.47 37.08
CA LYS A 204 8.45 -14.43 36.95
C LYS A 204 8.84 -13.02 36.53
N THR A 205 9.53 -12.33 37.43
CA THR A 205 10.23 -11.08 37.14
C THR A 205 11.26 -11.34 36.04
N ILE A 206 11.26 -10.52 34.99
CA ILE A 206 12.31 -10.56 33.96
C ILE A 206 13.61 -10.09 34.64
N PRO A 207 14.73 -10.83 34.54
CA PRO A 207 15.94 -10.53 35.31
C PRO A 207 16.73 -9.31 34.79
N PHE A 208 16.23 -8.64 33.75
CA PHE A 208 16.86 -7.48 33.12
C PHE A 208 15.77 -6.50 32.67
N ASP A 209 16.13 -5.22 32.49
CA ASP A 209 15.24 -4.23 31.88
C ASP A 209 15.33 -4.30 30.34
N PRO A 210 14.27 -4.74 29.64
CA PRO A 210 14.28 -4.81 28.19
C PRO A 210 14.50 -3.45 27.50
N SER A 211 14.03 -2.36 28.12
CA SER A 211 14.05 -1.03 27.51
C SER A 211 15.49 -0.52 27.37
N SER A 212 16.31 -0.68 28.42
CA SER A 212 17.76 -0.42 28.37
C SER A 212 18.51 -1.18 27.27
N MET A 213 17.97 -2.33 26.85
CA MET A 213 18.53 -3.14 25.77
C MET A 213 17.91 -2.82 24.39
N GLY A 214 17.05 -1.81 24.27
CA GLY A 214 16.34 -1.50 23.03
C GLY A 214 15.30 -2.55 22.63
N LEU A 215 14.80 -3.33 23.60
CA LEU A 215 13.83 -4.39 23.39
C LEU A 215 12.43 -3.94 23.80
N TYR A 216 11.45 -4.15 22.93
CA TYR A 216 10.04 -3.89 23.22
C TYR A 216 9.29 -5.20 23.48
N SER A 217 8.61 -5.30 24.62
CA SER A 217 7.86 -6.51 25.01
C SER A 217 6.48 -6.56 24.34
N VAL A 218 6.17 -7.68 23.69
CA VAL A 218 4.89 -7.92 23.01
C VAL A 218 4.38 -9.32 23.28
N TYR A 219 3.08 -9.50 23.15
CA TYR A 219 2.47 -10.83 23.08
C TYR A 219 2.41 -11.31 21.63
N ASP A 220 3.09 -12.42 21.33
CA ASP A 220 3.02 -13.10 20.04
C ASP A 220 1.74 -13.95 20.00
N VAL A 221 0.79 -13.53 19.16
CA VAL A 221 -0.53 -14.15 19.05
C VAL A 221 -0.44 -15.58 18.50
N GLN A 222 0.53 -15.85 17.62
CA GLN A 222 0.69 -17.18 17.02
C GLN A 222 1.35 -18.15 17.99
N LYS A 223 2.37 -17.69 18.73
CA LYS A 223 3.09 -18.50 19.71
C LYS A 223 2.48 -18.47 21.11
N LYS A 224 1.42 -17.70 21.32
CA LYS A 224 0.71 -17.53 22.60
C LYS A 224 1.68 -17.27 23.77
N SER A 225 2.67 -16.41 23.57
CA SER A 225 3.74 -16.15 24.54
C SER A 225 4.29 -14.72 24.41
N TYR A 226 4.83 -14.21 25.51
CA TYR A 226 5.59 -12.96 25.51
C TYR A 226 6.92 -13.14 24.79
N ARG A 227 7.25 -12.15 23.98
CA ARG A 227 8.47 -12.08 23.18
C ARG A 227 8.94 -10.64 23.06
N PHE A 228 10.20 -10.48 22.69
CA PHE A 228 10.81 -9.17 22.50
C PHE A 228 11.01 -8.85 21.02
N ILE A 229 10.86 -7.57 20.69
CA ILE A 229 11.22 -6.97 19.40
C ILE A 229 12.47 -6.11 19.62
N PRO A 230 13.59 -6.37 18.92
CA PRO A 230 14.73 -5.45 18.87
C PRO A 230 14.38 -4.26 17.98
N LEU A 231 14.13 -3.09 18.57
CA LEU A 231 13.59 -1.93 17.88
C LEU A 231 14.52 -1.44 16.75
N GLU A 232 15.83 -1.51 16.95
CA GLU A 232 16.83 -1.07 15.97
C GLU A 232 16.89 -1.93 14.70
N ASN A 233 16.39 -3.17 14.75
CA ASN A 233 16.41 -4.10 13.63
C ASN A 233 15.05 -4.28 12.96
N VAL A 234 14.05 -3.46 13.31
CA VAL A 234 12.73 -3.52 12.67
C VAL A 234 12.83 -3.00 11.24
N ILE A 235 12.30 -3.79 10.29
CA ILE A 235 12.30 -3.50 8.87
C ILE A 235 10.98 -2.84 8.46
N CYS A 236 9.87 -3.42 8.91
CA CYS A 236 8.54 -2.88 8.64
C CYS A 236 7.48 -3.35 9.63
N ILE A 237 6.40 -2.56 9.72
CA ILE A 237 5.20 -2.87 10.49
C ILE A 237 3.98 -2.80 9.56
N ARG A 238 3.01 -3.70 9.76
CA ARG A 238 1.68 -3.60 9.18
C ARG A 238 0.64 -3.42 10.27
N PHE A 239 -0.08 -2.31 10.20
CA PHE A 239 -1.14 -1.94 11.15
C PHE A 239 -2.30 -1.29 10.40
N ALA A 240 -3.54 -1.58 10.81
CA ALA A 240 -4.75 -1.00 10.21
C ALA A 240 -4.79 -1.03 8.66
N LYS A 241 -4.38 -2.17 8.06
CA LYS A 241 -4.25 -2.40 6.59
C LYS A 241 -3.15 -1.59 5.88
N THR A 242 -2.40 -0.76 6.60
CA THR A 242 -1.26 0.03 6.07
C THR A 242 0.06 -0.66 6.39
N ASN A 243 0.99 -0.65 5.42
CA ASN A 243 2.38 -1.07 5.64
C ASN A 243 3.25 0.17 5.84
N TYR A 244 4.01 0.17 6.92
CA TYR A 244 4.98 1.18 7.31
C TYR A 244 6.38 0.63 7.10
N ARG A 245 7.21 1.33 6.32
CA ARG A 245 8.64 1.04 6.26
C ARG A 245 9.33 1.72 7.43
N VAL A 246 10.16 0.99 8.15
CA VAL A 246 11.04 1.60 9.15
C VAL A 246 12.25 2.18 8.44
N VAL A 247 12.59 3.41 8.80
CA VAL A 247 13.78 4.12 8.33
C VAL A 247 14.60 4.55 9.53
N ALA A 248 15.89 4.76 9.33
CA ALA A 248 16.76 5.33 10.35
C ALA A 248 16.18 6.66 10.84
#